data_AF-A0A7Z9FCL4-F1
#
_entry.id   AF-A0A7Z9FCL4-F1
#
_cell.length_a   1.000
_cell.length_b   1.000
_cell.length_c   1.000
_cell.angle_alpha   90.00
_cell.angle_beta   90.00
_cell.angle_gamma   90.00
#
_symmetry.space_group_name_H-M   'P 1'
#
loop_
_entity.id
_entity.type
_entity.pdbx_description
1 polymer ?
#
loop_
_entity_poly.entity_id
_entity_poly.type
_entity_poly.pdbx_seq_one_letter_code
_entity_poly.pdbx_strand_id
1 'polypeptide(L)' 'SRHVECGEWLDYSIDNNERAAVFCVYRRAHDAPLYEMHKIGPNRHRQSNFLVMTGGAVLKRSGRLDSALRIFDPPLRAIP' A
#
# COMPACT_ATOMS: atom_id res chain seq x y z
N SER A 1 12.89 -4.51 3.03
CA SER A 1 11.58 -5.14 3.34
C SER A 1 11.52 -6.46 2.59
N ARG A 2 10.76 -7.46 3.08
CA ARG A 2 10.70 -8.81 2.48
C ARG A 2 10.31 -8.81 0.99
N HIS A 3 9.43 -7.90 0.57
CA HIS A 3 9.01 -7.76 -0.84
C HIS A 3 10.07 -7.13 -1.76
N VAL A 4 10.95 -6.30 -1.20
CA VAL A 4 12.11 -5.75 -1.94
C VAL A 4 13.19 -6.82 -2.08
N GLU A 5 13.43 -7.63 -1.03
CA GLU A 5 14.41 -8.73 -1.07
C GLU A 5 14.01 -9.86 -2.03
N CYS A 6 12.71 -10.13 -2.20
CA CYS A 6 12.21 -11.09 -3.19
C CYS A 6 12.18 -10.54 -4.63
N GLY A 7 12.55 -9.28 -4.86
CA GLY A 7 12.55 -8.65 -6.19
C GLY A 7 11.16 -8.34 -6.76
N GLU A 8 10.08 -8.47 -5.98
CA GLU A 8 8.74 -8.07 -6.41
C GLU A 8 8.61 -6.55 -6.50
N TRP A 9 9.24 -5.83 -5.57
CA TRP A 9 9.21 -4.36 -5.48
C TRP A 9 10.61 -3.84 -5.81
N LEU A 10 10.79 -3.33 -7.03
CA LEU A 10 12.10 -2.88 -7.52
C LEU A 10 12.37 -1.40 -7.24
N ASP A 11 11.31 -0.59 -7.12
CA ASP A 11 11.42 0.83 -6.84
C ASP A 11 10.20 1.32 -6.05
N TYR A 12 10.33 2.50 -5.43
CA TYR A 12 9.24 3.16 -4.73
C TYR A 12 9.38 4.69 -4.76
N SER A 13 8.24 5.37 -4.70
CA SER A 13 8.18 6.82 -4.49
C SER A 13 7.26 7.15 -3.32
N ILE A 14 7.47 8.34 -2.74
CA ILE A 14 6.61 8.90 -1.71
C ILE A 14 6.14 10.25 -2.20
N ASP A 15 4.84 10.34 -2.43
CA ASP A 15 4.17 11.57 -2.80
C ASP A 15 3.33 12.06 -1.64
N ASN A 16 3.14 13.38 -1.55
CA ASN A 16 2.28 13.96 -0.53
C ASN A 16 1.40 15.03 -1.18
N ASN A 17 0.11 14.96 -0.92
CA ASN A 17 -0.85 15.97 -1.33
C ASN A 17 -1.67 16.45 -0.13
N GLU A 18 -2.53 17.44 -0.35
CA GLU A 18 -3.34 18.06 0.71
C GLU A 18 -4.25 17.06 1.46
N ARG A 19 -4.57 15.91 0.86
CA ARG A 19 -5.52 14.93 1.40
C ARG A 19 -4.83 13.67 1.93
N ALA A 20 -3.69 13.29 1.37
CA ALA A 20 -3.02 12.05 1.70
C ALA A 20 -1.52 12.07 1.39
N ALA A 21 -0.78 11.30 2.18
CA ALA A 21 0.53 10.79 1.79
C ALA A 21 0.34 9.48 1.01
N VAL A 22 0.99 9.34 -0.14
CA VAL A 22 0.88 8.18 -1.02
C VAL A 22 2.24 7.53 -1.15
N PHE A 23 2.29 6.23 -0.90
CA PHE A 23 3.46 5.40 -1.10
C PHE A 23 3.22 4.51 -2.33
N CYS A 24 3.99 4.74 -3.38
CA CYS A 24 3.87 4.04 -4.66
C CYS A 24 4.94 2.96 -4.74
N VAL A 25 4.55 1.76 -5.17
CA VAL A 25 5.44 0.61 -5.36
C VAL A 25 5.47 0.25 -6.83
N TYR A 26 6.67 0.04 -7.38
CA TYR A 26 6.86 -0.27 -8.79
C TYR A 26 7.51 -1.64 -8.97
N ARG A 27 7.04 -2.37 -10.00
CA ARG A 27 7.65 -3.64 -10.42
C ARG A 27 8.89 -3.42 -11.29
N ARG A 28 9.01 -2.26 -11.95
CA ARG A 28 10.15 -1.82 -12.78
C ARG A 28 10.23 -0.29 -12.76
N ALA A 29 11.42 0.26 -12.95
CA ALA A 29 11.59 1.71 -13.12
C ALA A 29 10.79 2.20 -14.35
N HIS A 30 10.11 3.34 -14.22
CA HIS A 30 9.26 4.00 -15.25
C HIS A 30 7.93 3.34 -15.62
N ASP A 31 7.51 2.25 -14.96
CA ASP A 31 6.14 1.72 -15.10
C ASP A 31 5.14 2.53 -14.25
N ALA A 32 3.84 2.36 -14.55
CA ALA A 32 2.79 2.76 -13.62
C ALA A 32 2.95 2.01 -12.27
N PRO A 33 2.59 2.62 -11.14
CA PRO A 33 2.71 1.97 -9.84
C PRO A 33 1.87 0.68 -9.81
N LEU A 34 2.50 -0.41 -9.35
CA LEU A 34 1.84 -1.69 -9.12
C LEU A 34 0.84 -1.56 -7.97
N TYR A 35 1.26 -0.88 -6.91
CA TYR A 35 0.42 -0.57 -5.75
C TYR A 35 0.58 0.89 -5.34
N GLU A 36 -0.52 1.46 -4.87
CA GLU A 36 -0.55 2.76 -4.22
C GLU A 36 -1.15 2.61 -2.83
N MET A 37 -0.39 3.03 -1.81
CA MET A 37 -0.82 3.00 -0.43
C MET A 37 -1.05 4.42 0.06
N HIS A 38 -2.32 4.81 0.22
CA HIS A 38 -2.70 6.15 0.64
C HIS A 38 -2.93 6.15 2.15
N LYS A 39 -2.19 6.99 2.87
CA LYS A 39 -2.47 7.39 4.24
C LYS A 39 -3.26 8.69 4.20
N ILE A 40 -4.57 8.58 4.31
CA ILE A 40 -5.47 9.73 4.33
C ILE A 40 -5.33 10.41 5.70
N GLY A 41 -4.90 11.67 5.66
CA GLY A 41 -4.68 12.48 6.86
C GLY A 41 -5.96 12.56 7.70
N PRO A 42 -5.86 12.56 9.04
CA PRO A 42 -7.03 12.70 9.87
C PRO A 42 -7.63 14.11 9.66
N ASN A 43 -8.92 14.17 9.34
CA ASN A 43 -9.69 15.36 9.73
C ASN A 43 -9.62 15.44 11.26
N ARG A 44 -9.55 16.65 11.84
CA ARG A 44 -9.34 16.97 13.28
C ARG A 44 -10.02 16.07 14.34
N HIS A 45 -11.00 15.24 13.95
CA HIS A 45 -11.79 14.35 14.80
C HIS A 45 -11.92 12.89 14.31
N ARG A 46 -11.12 12.43 13.34
CA ARG A 46 -11.23 11.06 12.78
C ARG A 46 -9.90 10.32 12.79
N GLN A 47 -9.96 9.01 13.02
CA GLN A 47 -8.81 8.13 12.83
C GLN A 47 -8.35 8.15 11.36
N SER A 48 -7.04 8.09 11.14
CA SER A 48 -6.47 7.98 9.80
C SER A 48 -7.05 6.79 9.06
N ASN A 49 -7.32 6.96 7.77
CA ASN A 49 -7.77 5.87 6.91
C ASN A 49 -6.66 5.50 5.95
N PHE A 50 -6.46 4.21 5.77
CA PHE A 50 -5.49 3.62 4.87
C PHE A 50 -6.23 2.98 3.69
N LEU A 51 -5.73 3.23 2.49
CA LEU A 51 -6.24 2.67 1.24
C LEU A 51 -5.10 2.00 0.50
N VAL A 52 -5.30 0.79 0.01
CA VAL A 52 -4.39 0.11 -0.92
C VAL A 52 -5.09 -0.03 -2.25
N MET A 53 -4.45 0.40 -3.33
CA MET A 53 -4.98 0.37 -4.68
C MET A 53 -4.01 -0.26 -5.67
N THR A 54 -4.52 -0.70 -6.81
CA THR A 54 -3.75 -1.13 -7.99
C THR A 54 -4.45 -0.63 -9.25
N GLY A 55 -3.75 0.09 -10.13
CA GLY A 55 -4.33 0.61 -11.38
C GLY A 55 -5.66 1.39 -11.20
N GLY A 56 -5.80 2.15 -10.11
CA GLY A 56 -7.02 2.89 -9.76
C GLY A 56 -8.13 2.08 -9.09
N ALA A 57 -8.00 0.77 -8.96
CA ALA A 57 -8.94 -0.09 -8.24
C ALA A 57 -8.56 -0.21 -6.76
N VAL A 58 -9.53 -0.02 -5.86
CA VAL A 58 -9.34 -0.21 -4.42
C VAL A 58 -9.30 -1.70 -4.09
N LEU A 59 -8.18 -2.15 -3.53
CA LEU A 59 -8.02 -3.52 -3.04
C LEU A 59 -8.41 -3.66 -1.57
N LYS A 60 -8.04 -2.67 -0.74
CA LYS A 60 -8.32 -2.70 0.70
C LYS A 60 -8.49 -1.30 1.27
N ARG A 61 -9.44 -1.14 2.19
CA ARG A 61 -9.59 0.04 3.04
C ARG A 61 -9.57 -0.39 4.51
N SER A 62 -8.86 0.34 5.36
CA SER A 62 -8.82 0.09 6.81
C SER A 62 -8.52 1.34 7.62
N GLY A 63 -8.99 1.40 8.87
CA GLY A 63 -8.59 2.45 9.82
C GLY A 63 -7.21 2.21 10.45
N ARG A 64 -6.59 1.05 10.17
CA ARG A 64 -5.29 0.66 10.71
C ARG A 64 -4.36 0.22 9.60
N LEU A 65 -3.10 0.67 9.67
CA LEU A 65 -2.08 0.33 8.67
C LEU A 65 -1.83 -1.18 8.61
N ASP A 66 -1.72 -1.84 9.77
CA ASP A 66 -1.47 -3.29 9.84
C ASP A 66 -2.50 -4.09 9.05
N SER A 67 -3.78 -3.76 9.22
CA SER A 67 -4.89 -4.41 8.52
C SER A 67 -4.93 -4.11 7.02
N ALA A 68 -4.46 -2.94 6.60
CA ALA A 68 -4.37 -2.58 5.18
C ALA A 68 -3.25 -3.38 4.48
N LEU A 69 -2.12 -3.58 5.15
CA LEU A 69 -0.95 -4.27 4.58
C LEU A 69 -1.08 -5.79 4.51
N ARG A 70 -2.05 -6.40 5.23
CA ARG A 70 -2.30 -7.85 5.19
C ARG A 70 -2.58 -8.42 3.79
N ILE A 71 -2.94 -7.58 2.83
CA ILE A 71 -3.10 -8.01 1.44
C ILE A 71 -1.80 -8.54 0.82
N PHE A 72 -0.66 -8.11 1.34
CA PHE A 72 0.66 -8.56 0.89
C PHE A 72 1.16 -9.80 1.65
N ASP A 73 0.42 -10.26 2.67
CA ASP A 73 0.80 -11.46 3.39
C ASP A 73 0.65 -12.68 2.46
N PRO A 74 1.63 -13.61 2.45
CA PRO A 74 1.49 -14.84 1.71
C PRO A 74 0.26 -15.62 2.22
N PRO A 75 -0.41 -16.38 1.34
CA PRO A 75 -1.56 -17.19 1.76
C PRO A 75 -1.14 -18.13 2.89
N LEU A 76 -1.96 -18.17 3.95
CA LEU A 76 -1.76 -19.09 5.06
C LEU A 76 -1.71 -20.53 4.51
N ARG A 77 -0.56 -21.17 4.63
CA ARG A 77 -0.40 -22.58 4.28
C ARG A 77 -0.82 -23.40 5.48
N ALA A 78 -1.96 -24.08 5.39
CA ALA A 78 -2.28 -25.13 6.34
C ALA A 78 -1.27 -26.27 6.13
N ILE A 79 -0.53 -26.62 7.18
CA ILE A 79 0.31 -27.81 7.19
C ILE A 79 -0.59 -28.95 7.69
N PRO A 80 -0.76 -30.06 6.91
CA PRO A 80 -1.56 -31.22 7.34
C PRO A 80 -1.02 -31.89 8.59
#